data_AF-A0A955VGS3-F1
#
_entry.id   AF-A0A955VGS3-F1
#
_cell.length_a   1.000
_cell.length_b   1.000
_cell.length_c   1.000
_cell.angle_alpha   90.00
_cell.angle_beta   90.00
_cell.angle_gamma   90.00
#
_symmetry.space_group_name_H-M   'P 1'
#
loop_
_entity.id
_entity.type
_entity.pdbx_description
1 polymer ?
#
loop_
_entity_poly.entity_id
_entity_poly.type
_entity_poly.pdbx_seq_one_letter_code
_entity_poly.pdbx_strand_id
1 'polypeptide(L)'
;MITLKDLMTRLSRHFGAELQEDQGVFQFRAPTSDGRSQLIGATVKRISDVELGVFFSEIGELNDDVNPWQLLEKNLELGYSKIAIMNNRLGVIAVCNLKYTAPEEAVQILQEVCMVADQLEEELYGHDIA
;
A
#
# COMPACT_ATOMS: atom_id res chain seq x y z
N MET A 1 -5.51 17.82 -13.34
CA MET A 1 -4.78 16.53 -13.31
C MET A 1 -4.24 16.40 -11.91
N ILE A 2 -4.59 15.33 -11.19
CA ILE A 2 -4.11 15.15 -9.83
C ILE A 2 -2.69 14.58 -9.90
N THR A 3 -1.74 15.21 -9.21
CA THR A 3 -0.40 14.62 -9.08
C THR A 3 -0.41 13.59 -7.95
N LEU A 4 0.56 12.67 -7.94
CA LEU A 4 0.73 11.75 -6.81
C LEU A 4 0.92 12.51 -5.49
N LYS A 5 1.66 13.63 -5.52
CA LYS A 5 1.89 14.49 -4.36
C LYS A 5 0.58 15.08 -3.82
N ASP A 6 -0.29 15.58 -4.70
CA ASP A 6 -1.60 16.12 -4.30
C ASP A 6 -2.46 15.04 -3.65
N LEU A 7 -2.43 13.84 -4.23
CA LEU A 7 -3.15 12.69 -3.72
C LEU A 7 -2.63 12.32 -2.32
N MET A 8 -1.34 12.02 -2.19
CA MET A 8 -0.72 11.61 -0.93
C MET A 8 -0.86 12.67 0.17
N THR A 9 -0.83 13.96 -0.19
CA THR A 9 -1.08 15.06 0.77
C THR A 9 -2.51 15.06 1.29
N ARG A 10 -3.50 14.80 0.43
CA ARG A 10 -4.91 14.71 0.86
C ARG A 10 -5.12 13.51 1.79
N LEU A 11 -4.48 12.40 1.47
CA LEU A 11 -4.58 11.15 2.22
C LEU A 11 -3.93 11.27 3.58
N SER A 12 -2.70 11.78 3.65
CA SER A 12 -2.03 11.96 4.95
C SER A 12 -2.86 12.85 5.86
N ARG A 13 -3.47 13.92 5.33
CA ARG A 13 -4.41 14.78 6.07
C ARG A 13 -5.68 14.05 6.50
N HIS A 14 -6.24 13.20 5.65
CA HIS A 14 -7.40 12.37 5.99
C HIS A 14 -7.09 11.46 7.19
N PHE A 15 -5.88 10.92 7.26
CA PHE A 15 -5.40 10.07 8.35
C PHE A 15 -4.77 10.82 9.52
N GLY A 16 -4.72 12.16 9.49
CA GLY A 16 -4.05 12.96 10.52
C GLY A 16 -2.54 12.71 10.62
N ALA A 17 -1.91 12.21 9.54
CA ALA A 17 -0.52 11.82 9.47
C ALA A 17 0.35 12.85 8.72
N GLU A 18 1.62 12.92 9.13
CA GLU A 18 2.63 13.71 8.42
C GLU A 18 3.10 12.97 7.16
N LEU A 19 3.11 13.69 6.03
CA LEU A 19 3.64 13.18 4.78
C LEU A 19 5.14 13.44 4.70
N GLN A 20 5.89 12.39 4.43
CA GLN A 20 7.32 12.45 4.14
C GLN A 20 7.56 12.15 2.65
N GLU A 21 8.62 12.71 2.11
CA GLU A 21 9.04 12.49 0.72
C GLU A 21 10.54 12.18 0.74
N ASP A 22 10.93 11.01 0.23
CA ASP A 22 12.33 10.61 0.08
C ASP A 22 12.55 10.02 -1.31
N GLN A 23 13.49 10.57 -2.07
CA GLN A 23 13.89 10.10 -3.42
C GLN A 23 12.71 9.79 -4.38
N GLY A 24 11.63 10.56 -4.32
CA GLY A 24 10.44 10.36 -5.17
C GLY A 24 9.48 9.27 -4.68
N VAL A 25 9.65 8.80 -3.45
CA VAL A 25 8.71 7.98 -2.69
C VAL A 25 8.05 8.87 -1.65
N PHE A 26 6.72 8.91 -1.68
CA PHE A 26 5.88 9.58 -0.68
C PHE A 26 5.46 8.56 0.35
N GLN A 27 5.60 8.87 1.63
CA GLN A 27 5.24 7.94 2.70
C GLN A 27 4.57 8.62 3.88
N PHE A 28 3.63 7.93 4.50
CA PHE A 28 3.05 8.33 5.78
C PHE A 28 2.60 7.09 6.56
N ARG A 29 2.48 7.22 7.88
CA ARG A 29 2.00 6.15 8.76
C ARG A 29 0.50 6.35 8.99
N ALA A 30 -0.31 5.43 8.48
CA ALA A 30 -1.76 5.46 8.57
C ALA A 30 -2.23 4.67 9.81
N PRO A 31 -3.11 5.19 10.66
CA PRO A 31 -3.69 4.41 11.75
C PRO A 31 -4.57 3.28 11.19
N THR A 32 -4.49 2.12 11.81
CA THR A 32 -5.31 0.93 11.54
C THR A 32 -6.13 0.57 12.79
N SER A 33 -6.75 -0.62 12.81
CA SER A 33 -7.53 -1.12 13.95
C SER A 33 -6.71 -1.15 15.24
N ASP A 34 -7.38 -1.01 16.38
CA ASP A 34 -6.81 -1.31 17.71
C ASP A 34 -5.51 -0.58 18.09
N GLY A 35 -5.29 0.62 17.54
CA GLY A 35 -4.13 1.46 17.85
C GLY A 35 -2.86 1.09 17.10
N ARG A 36 -2.94 0.16 16.15
CA ARG A 36 -1.87 -0.16 15.19
C ARG A 36 -1.76 0.90 14.10
N SER A 37 -0.70 0.81 13.31
CA SER A 37 -0.54 1.68 12.16
C SER A 37 0.36 1.08 11.10
N GLN A 38 0.03 1.37 9.84
CA GLN A 38 0.73 0.84 8.69
C GLN A 38 1.52 1.93 7.97
N LEU A 39 2.77 1.63 7.59
CA LEU A 39 3.53 2.50 6.70
C LEU A 39 3.03 2.33 5.26
N ILE A 40 2.51 3.41 4.69
CA ILE A 40 2.06 3.45 3.29
C ILE A 40 3.09 4.21 2.49
N GLY A 41 3.60 3.58 1.44
CA GLY A 41 4.47 4.19 0.44
C GLY A 41 3.73 4.39 -0.88
N ALA A 42 4.12 5.41 -1.63
CA ALA A 42 3.69 5.60 -2.99
C ALA A 42 4.77 6.20 -3.88
N THR A 43 4.86 5.74 -5.12
CA THR A 43 5.78 6.30 -6.12
C THR A 43 5.13 6.37 -7.50
N VAL A 44 5.70 7.18 -8.39
CA VAL A 44 5.25 7.27 -9.78
C VAL A 44 6.08 6.35 -10.64
N LYS A 45 5.42 5.45 -11.38
CA LYS A 45 6.05 4.66 -12.43
C LYS A 45 5.54 5.11 -13.79
N ARG A 46 6.45 5.47 -14.69
CA ARG A 46 6.11 5.81 -16.07
C ARG A 46 6.23 4.59 -16.98
N ILE A 47 5.15 4.23 -17.66
CA ILE A 47 5.13 3.20 -18.69
C ILE A 47 4.67 3.86 -19.99
N SER A 48 5.61 4.04 -20.92
CA SER A 48 5.40 4.82 -22.14
C SER A 48 4.93 6.26 -21.82
N ASP A 49 3.73 6.64 -22.25
CA ASP A 49 3.13 7.96 -22.01
C ASP A 49 2.13 7.97 -20.85
N VAL A 50 2.11 6.89 -20.06
CA VAL A 50 1.20 6.75 -18.92
C VAL A 50 1.98 6.84 -17.62
N GLU A 51 1.52 7.72 -16.73
CA GLU A 51 1.98 7.81 -15.35
C GLU A 51 1.07 6.97 -14.46
N LEU A 52 1.68 6.00 -13.78
CA LEU A 52 1.02 5.12 -12.84
C LEU A 52 1.41 5.48 -11.42
N GLY A 53 0.42 5.62 -10.55
CA GLY A 53 0.63 5.65 -9.11
C GLY A 53 0.79 4.22 -8.64
N VAL A 54 1.92 3.92 -7.99
CA VAL A 54 2.16 2.64 -7.34
C VAL A 54 2.05 2.88 -5.85
N PHE A 55 1.04 2.31 -5.22
CA PHE A 55 0.88 2.31 -3.77
C PHE A 55 1.35 0.99 -3.22
N PHE A 56 2.04 1.02 -2.09
CA PHE A 56 2.52 -0.20 -1.47
C PHE A 56 2.62 -0.07 0.04
N SER A 57 2.58 -1.22 0.70
CA SER A 57 2.96 -1.36 2.08
C SER A 57 3.72 -2.67 2.27
N GLU A 58 4.80 -2.62 3.02
CA GLU A 58 5.58 -3.81 3.37
C GLU A 58 4.97 -4.49 4.60
N ILE A 59 4.96 -5.81 4.61
CA ILE A 59 4.45 -6.62 5.71
C ILE A 59 5.62 -7.20 6.51
N GLY A 60 6.57 -7.87 5.83
CA GLY A 60 7.65 -8.57 6.52
C GLY A 60 8.52 -9.40 5.58
N GLU A 61 9.52 -10.09 6.13
CA GLU A 61 10.42 -10.94 5.35
C GLU A 61 9.74 -12.24 4.95
N LEU A 62 9.88 -12.64 3.68
CA LEU A 62 9.40 -13.95 3.25
C LEU A 62 10.15 -15.05 4.03
N ASN A 63 9.42 -15.87 4.76
CA ASN A 63 9.95 -17.01 5.53
C ASN A 63 9.23 -18.32 5.16
N ASP A 64 9.72 -19.44 5.68
CA ASP A 64 9.20 -20.78 5.35
C ASP A 64 7.79 -21.05 5.90
N ASP A 65 7.29 -20.23 6.83
CA ASP A 65 5.94 -20.34 7.39
C ASP A 65 4.88 -19.68 6.48
N VAL A 66 5.31 -18.86 5.51
CA VAL A 66 4.40 -18.22 4.55
C VAL A 66 4.02 -19.22 3.45
N ASN A 67 2.73 -19.59 3.40
CA ASN A 67 2.20 -20.45 2.34
C ASN A 67 1.87 -19.64 1.07
N PRO A 68 2.63 -19.79 -0.03
CA PRO A 68 2.41 -19.01 -1.25
C PRO A 68 1.06 -19.30 -1.93
N TRP A 69 0.51 -20.51 -1.78
CA TRP A 69 -0.80 -20.84 -2.36
C TRP A 69 -1.93 -20.09 -1.67
N GLN A 70 -1.88 -19.97 -0.34
CA GLN A 70 -2.86 -19.19 0.42
C GLN A 70 -2.80 -17.70 0.04
N LEU A 71 -1.61 -17.16 -0.19
CA LEU A 71 -1.47 -15.77 -0.65
C LEU A 71 -2.06 -15.58 -2.06
N LEU A 72 -1.92 -16.56 -2.95
CA LEU A 72 -2.52 -16.54 -4.28
C LEU A 72 -4.04 -16.66 -4.24
N GLU A 73 -4.58 -17.47 -3.33
CA GLU A 73 -6.03 -17.57 -3.11
C GLU A 73 -6.59 -16.25 -2.57
N LYS A 74 -5.96 -15.67 -1.55
CA LYS A 74 -6.35 -14.34 -1.01
C LYS A 74 -6.31 -13.27 -2.09
N ASN A 75 -5.34 -13.32 -3.01
CA ASN A 75 -5.27 -12.41 -4.16
C ASN A 75 -6.51 -12.44 -5.07
N LEU A 76 -7.25 -13.56 -5.14
CA LEU A 76 -8.50 -13.65 -5.92
C LEU A 76 -9.65 -12.87 -5.26
N GLU A 77 -9.56 -12.63 -3.95
CA GLU A 77 -10.59 -11.93 -3.17
C GLU A 77 -10.36 -10.41 -3.13
N LEU A 78 -9.12 -9.97 -3.33
CA LEU A 78 -8.74 -8.55 -3.28
C LEU A 78 -9.25 -7.76 -4.50
N GLY A 79 -9.81 -6.58 -4.24
CA GLY A 79 -10.37 -5.71 -5.26
C GLY A 79 -9.30 -4.88 -5.97
N TYR A 80 -8.69 -3.96 -5.24
CA TYR A 80 -7.75 -2.97 -5.78
C TYR A 80 -6.28 -3.40 -5.72
N SER A 81 -5.94 -4.21 -4.72
CA SER A 81 -4.57 -4.55 -4.37
C SER A 81 -4.23 -6.01 -4.66
N LYS A 82 -2.93 -6.29 -4.64
CA LYS A 82 -2.38 -7.63 -4.73
C LYS A 82 -1.24 -7.79 -3.72
N ILE A 83 -1.17 -8.97 -3.14
CA ILE A 83 -0.04 -9.44 -2.37
C ILE A 83 1.08 -9.79 -3.36
N ALA A 84 2.26 -9.25 -3.11
CA ALA A 84 3.44 -9.41 -3.95
C ALA A 84 4.69 -9.61 -3.11
N ILE A 85 5.72 -10.17 -3.75
CA ILE A 85 7.07 -10.23 -3.18
C ILE A 85 7.89 -9.09 -3.80
N MET A 86 8.43 -8.23 -2.95
CA MET A 86 9.23 -7.06 -3.30
C MET A 86 10.55 -7.15 -2.54
N ASN A 87 11.67 -7.30 -3.24
CA ASN A 87 13.01 -7.39 -2.61
C ASN A 87 13.09 -8.42 -1.46
N ASN A 88 12.52 -9.62 -1.68
CA ASN A 88 12.44 -10.69 -0.69
C ASN A 88 11.56 -10.38 0.54
N ARG A 89 10.75 -9.34 0.47
CA ARG A 89 9.75 -8.98 1.49
C ARG A 89 8.35 -9.17 0.93
N LEU A 90 7.45 -9.66 1.76
CA LEU A 90 6.03 -9.69 1.46
C LEU A 90 5.47 -8.27 1.58
N GLY A 91 4.63 -7.88 0.64
CA GLY A 91 3.95 -6.60 0.68
C GLY A 91 2.63 -6.63 -0.07
N VAL A 92 1.86 -5.57 0.11
CA VAL A 92 0.63 -5.30 -0.65
C VAL A 92 0.90 -4.17 -1.60
N ILE A 93 0.54 -4.34 -2.87
CA ILE A 93 0.74 -3.36 -3.93
C ILE A 93 -0.57 -3.09 -4.67
N ALA A 94 -0.81 -1.83 -5.00
CA ALA A 94 -1.87 -1.42 -5.91
C ALA A 94 -1.32 -0.44 -6.95
N VAL A 95 -1.89 -0.46 -8.15
CA VAL A 95 -1.47 0.39 -9.26
C VAL A 95 -2.68 1.11 -9.83
N CYS A 96 -2.60 2.43 -9.98
CA CYS A 96 -3.66 3.23 -10.58
C CYS A 96 -3.12 4.13 -11.70
N ASN A 97 -3.98 4.56 -12.61
CA ASN A 97 -3.61 5.54 -13.62
C ASN A 97 -3.92 6.95 -13.11
N LEU A 98 -2.89 7.74 -12.80
CA LEU A 98 -3.06 9.06 -12.17
C LEU A 98 -3.90 10.03 -13.01
N LYS A 99 -4.01 9.79 -14.32
CA LYS A 99 -4.84 10.60 -15.21
C LYS A 99 -6.34 10.29 -15.11
N TYR A 100 -6.69 9.04 -14.80
CA TYR A 100 -8.08 8.55 -14.88
C TYR A 100 -8.67 8.17 -13.53
N THR A 101 -7.84 7.96 -12.51
CA THR A 101 -8.28 7.60 -11.16
C THR A 101 -8.86 8.82 -10.45
N ALA A 102 -10.08 8.68 -9.95
CA ALA A 102 -10.71 9.71 -9.14
C ALA A 102 -10.06 9.77 -7.75
N PRO A 103 -9.99 10.95 -7.10
CA PRO A 103 -9.43 11.06 -5.75
C PRO A 103 -10.10 10.12 -4.73
N GLU A 104 -11.42 9.94 -4.84
CA GLU A 104 -12.21 9.08 -3.96
C GLU A 104 -11.86 7.59 -4.16
N GLU A 105 -11.65 7.17 -5.41
CA GLU A 105 -11.19 5.82 -5.74
C GLU A 105 -9.77 5.58 -5.20
N ALA A 106 -8.89 6.57 -5.29
CA ALA A 106 -7.54 6.45 -4.74
C ALA A 106 -7.53 6.33 -3.21
N VAL A 107 -8.48 6.95 -2.51
CA VAL A 107 -8.69 6.73 -1.06
C VAL A 107 -9.06 5.27 -0.79
N GLN A 108 -9.98 4.70 -1.57
CA GLN A 108 -10.40 3.31 -1.41
C GLN A 108 -9.25 2.32 -1.69
N ILE A 109 -8.48 2.56 -2.75
CA ILE A 109 -7.28 1.77 -3.08
C ILE A 109 -6.33 1.72 -1.89
N LEU A 110 -6.05 2.87 -1.29
CA LEU A 110 -5.10 2.97 -0.18
C LEU A 110 -5.62 2.43 1.14
N GLN A 111 -6.92 2.59 1.40
CA GLN A 111 -7.56 1.93 2.54
C GLN A 111 -7.43 0.42 2.42
N GLU A 112 -7.65 -0.15 1.23
CA GLU A 112 -7.45 -1.59 1.00
C GLU A 112 -5.99 -1.99 1.21
N VAL A 113 -5.02 -1.27 0.64
CA VAL A 113 -3.57 -1.54 0.84
C VAL A 113 -3.21 -1.54 2.32
N CYS A 114 -3.70 -0.54 3.07
CA CYS A 114 -3.45 -0.39 4.49
C CYS A 114 -4.04 -1.56 5.30
N MET A 115 -5.33 -1.84 5.11
CA MET A 115 -6.05 -2.88 5.87
C MET A 115 -5.52 -4.28 5.56
N VAL A 116 -5.24 -4.58 4.29
CA VAL A 116 -4.76 -5.90 3.89
C VAL A 116 -3.35 -6.14 4.43
N ALA A 117 -2.49 -5.11 4.41
CA ALA A 117 -1.13 -5.22 4.94
C ALA A 117 -1.15 -5.42 6.46
N ASP A 118 -1.93 -4.62 7.19
CA ASP A 118 -2.11 -4.72 8.65
C ASP A 118 -2.65 -6.10 9.08
N GLN A 119 -3.67 -6.60 8.36
CA GLN A 119 -4.24 -7.92 8.61
C GLN A 119 -3.22 -9.04 8.35
N LEU A 120 -2.49 -8.98 7.22
CA LEU A 120 -1.48 -9.98 6.89
C LEU A 120 -0.30 -9.96 7.86
N GLU A 121 0.09 -8.78 8.34
CA GLU A 121 1.14 -8.64 9.35
C GLU A 121 0.72 -9.34 10.65
N GLU A 122 -0.53 -9.13 11.09
CA GLU A 122 -1.08 -9.80 12.27
C GLU A 122 -1.13 -11.32 12.10
N GLU A 123 -1.69 -11.78 10.97
CA GLU A 123 -1.89 -13.19 10.66
C GLU A 123 -0.56 -13.96 10.57
N LEU A 124 0.49 -13.34 10.00
CA LEU A 124 1.75 -14.02 9.69
C LEU A 124 2.84 -13.80 10.73
N TYR A 125 2.87 -12.63 11.39
CA TYR A 125 3.97 -12.25 12.30
C TYR A 125 3.51 -11.95 13.72
N GLY A 126 2.20 -12.00 13.98
CA GLY A 126 1.63 -11.78 15.30
C GLY A 126 1.51 -10.31 15.66
N HIS A 127 2.52 -9.45 15.40
CA HIS A 127 2.52 -8.00 15.71
C HIS A 127 3.51 -7.19 14.83
N ASP A 128 3.33 -5.85 14.78
CA ASP A 128 4.14 -4.85 14.05
C ASP A 128 5.64 -5.18 13.98
N ILE A 129 6.17 -5.40 12.77
CA ILE A 129 7.62 -5.46 12.53
C ILE A 129 8.11 -4.01 12.41
N ALA A 130 8.58 -3.47 13.54
CA ALA A 130 9.09 -2.10 13.68
C ALA A 130 10.20 -1.74 12.67
#